data_AF-A0A947KIQ1-F1
#
_entry.id   AF-A0A947KIQ1-F1
#
_cell.length_a   1.000
_cell.length_b   1.000
_cell.length_c   1.000
_cell.angle_alpha   90.00
_cell.angle_beta   90.00
_cell.angle_gamma   90.00
#
_symmetry.space_group_name_H-M   'P 1'
#
loop_
_entity.id
_entity.type
_entity.pdbx_description
1 polymer ?
#
loop_
_entity_poly.entity_id
_entity_poly.type
_entity_poly.pdbx_seq_one_letter_code
_entity_poly.pdbx_strand_id
1 'polypeptide(L)'
;TGMNPEFKAHAFPEDHFENWGWETGDNHSFTIGADSVAINIDYVPSIVPKLEPLESDLDILFCVNVSNAKNRFDGSIVDPATITHVGLKGQNSVLGAWAGDWSLADTANALLLMLNDSGKNGDKVAGDNIWSRIVTFPAGNAGGPSLYKYSVYYPGGESYENFDNEMLPGKDHYVFIKIGGVTELNDLFGVPSVDGVPAVSIEENTEISIPKTMKLHQNYPNPFNPTTVISYDLPKTQLVQINIYNMLGRKIVNLVNDVQSPGKYNINFDGSGLSSGIYFCQIQTDGFQQTRKMLLVK
;
A
#
# COMPACT_ATOMS: atom_id res chain seq x y z
N THR A 1 37.98 -30.74 0.34
CA THR A 1 36.69 -31.04 0.99
C THR A 1 36.20 -29.76 1.64
N GLY A 2 35.47 -28.92 0.90
CA GLY A 2 35.17 -27.53 1.26
C GLY A 2 33.67 -27.26 1.32
N MET A 3 32.96 -27.97 2.17
CA MET A 3 31.60 -27.55 2.55
C MET A 3 31.73 -26.65 3.77
N ASN A 4 31.35 -25.39 3.64
CA ASN A 4 31.07 -24.53 4.78
C ASN A 4 29.71 -24.99 5.33
N PRO A 5 29.63 -25.57 6.53
CA PRO A 5 28.34 -25.94 7.12
C PRO A 5 27.48 -24.69 7.32
N GLU A 6 26.22 -24.83 6.96
CA GLU A 6 25.18 -23.81 7.12
C GLU A 6 24.25 -24.16 8.28
N PHE A 7 23.67 -23.15 8.93
CA PHE A 7 22.70 -23.32 10.00
C PHE A 7 21.63 -22.22 9.97
N LYS A 8 20.50 -22.52 10.62
CA LYS A 8 19.43 -21.57 10.91
C LYS A 8 18.96 -21.67 12.36
N ALA A 9 18.53 -20.54 12.93
CA ALA A 9 17.85 -20.51 14.21
C ALA A 9 16.41 -21.05 14.09
N HIS A 10 15.98 -21.73 15.15
CA HIS A 10 14.65 -22.28 15.30
C HIS A 10 14.12 -21.98 16.71
N ALA A 11 12.98 -21.30 16.79
CA ALA A 11 12.33 -20.89 18.02
C ALA A 11 11.28 -21.92 18.47
N PHE A 12 11.17 -22.12 19.78
CA PHE A 12 10.20 -23.03 20.40
C PHE A 12 9.41 -22.33 21.52
N PRO A 13 8.14 -22.70 21.76
CA PRO A 13 7.39 -23.75 21.06
C PRO A 13 6.92 -23.29 19.66
N GLU A 14 6.86 -24.24 18.70
CA GLU A 14 6.66 -23.96 17.26
C GLU A 14 5.31 -23.30 16.95
N ASP A 15 4.30 -23.57 17.76
CA ASP A 15 2.93 -23.11 17.59
C ASP A 15 2.74 -21.60 17.86
N HIS A 16 3.76 -20.96 18.44
CA HIS A 16 3.82 -19.51 18.64
C HIS A 16 4.29 -18.74 17.40
N PHE A 17 4.62 -19.42 16.30
CA PHE A 17 5.24 -18.81 15.12
C PHE A 17 4.55 -19.25 13.82
N GLU A 18 4.48 -18.34 12.83
CA GLU A 18 3.77 -18.59 11.58
C GLU A 18 4.48 -19.64 10.69
N ASN A 19 5.80 -19.74 10.82
CA ASN A 19 6.66 -20.69 10.09
C ASN A 19 7.31 -21.72 11.03
N TRP A 20 6.55 -22.21 12.01
CA TRP A 20 6.98 -23.21 12.99
C TRP A 20 8.19 -22.82 13.85
N GLY A 21 8.62 -21.56 13.81
CA GLY A 21 9.74 -21.04 14.60
C GLY A 21 11.04 -20.88 13.81
N TRP A 22 11.09 -21.25 12.53
CA TRP A 22 12.27 -21.04 11.69
C TRP A 22 12.51 -19.56 11.40
N GLU A 23 13.78 -19.15 11.45
CA GLU A 23 14.14 -17.80 11.03
C GLU A 23 13.93 -17.56 9.54
N THR A 24 13.51 -16.34 9.21
CA THR A 24 13.23 -15.90 7.84
C THR A 24 14.44 -15.30 7.14
N GLY A 25 15.55 -15.08 7.85
CA GLY A 25 16.81 -14.60 7.28
C GLY A 25 17.54 -15.64 6.44
N ASP A 26 18.69 -15.27 5.89
CA ASP A 26 19.55 -16.17 5.12
C ASP A 26 20.18 -17.27 5.99
N ASN A 27 20.67 -18.32 5.36
CA ASN A 27 21.44 -19.35 6.05
C ASN A 27 22.75 -18.75 6.58
N HIS A 28 23.08 -19.04 7.84
CA HIS A 28 24.34 -18.62 8.43
C HIS A 28 25.40 -19.67 8.18
N SER A 29 26.65 -19.27 7.95
CA SER A 29 27.75 -20.21 7.76
C SER A 29 28.81 -20.04 8.84
N PHE A 30 29.50 -21.13 9.18
CA PHE A 30 30.66 -21.09 10.07
C PHE A 30 31.81 -21.93 9.52
N THR A 31 33.03 -21.57 9.90
CA THR A 31 34.24 -22.30 9.49
C THR A 31 34.76 -23.13 10.66
N ILE A 32 35.10 -24.39 10.40
CA ILE A 32 35.72 -25.29 11.38
C ILE A 32 37.25 -25.26 11.18
N GLY A 33 37.98 -24.76 12.18
CA GLY A 33 39.45 -24.81 12.22
C GLY A 33 39.98 -26.10 12.83
N ALA A 34 41.26 -26.42 12.60
CA ALA A 34 41.90 -27.68 13.03
C ALA A 34 41.82 -27.95 14.54
N ASP A 35 41.86 -26.90 15.36
CA ASP A 35 42.00 -27.02 16.82
C ASP A 35 40.91 -26.26 17.62
N SER A 36 39.95 -25.63 16.95
CA SER A 36 38.82 -24.94 17.60
C SER A 36 37.69 -24.62 16.64
N VAL A 37 36.45 -24.73 17.11
CA VAL A 37 35.27 -24.15 16.48
C VAL A 37 34.95 -22.86 17.21
N ALA A 38 35.20 -21.71 16.58
CA ALA A 38 34.73 -20.42 17.05
C ALA A 38 33.53 -20.01 16.19
N ILE A 39 32.32 -20.18 16.71
CA ILE A 39 31.11 -19.62 16.09
C ILE A 39 30.81 -18.33 16.83
N ASN A 40 31.16 -17.19 16.23
CA ASN A 40 30.80 -15.89 16.79
C ASN A 40 29.39 -15.56 16.32
N ILE A 41 28.39 -15.93 17.12
CA ILE A 41 26.97 -15.72 16.80
C ILE A 41 26.55 -14.36 17.36
N ASP A 42 27.07 -13.27 16.78
CA ASP A 42 26.59 -11.91 17.08
C ASP A 42 25.54 -11.51 16.03
N TYR A 43 24.44 -12.26 15.98
CA TYR A 43 23.29 -11.95 15.13
C TYR A 43 21.99 -12.19 15.89
N VAL A 44 20.96 -11.41 15.56
CA VAL A 44 19.61 -11.54 16.12
C VAL A 44 18.74 -12.25 15.07
N PRO A 45 18.23 -13.47 15.34
CA PRO A 45 17.42 -14.19 14.37
C PRO A 45 16.10 -13.47 14.12
N SER A 46 15.75 -13.33 12.83
CA SER A 46 14.46 -12.78 12.41
C SER A 46 13.42 -13.89 12.48
N ILE A 47 12.62 -13.91 13.55
CA ILE A 47 11.54 -14.87 13.76
C ILE A 47 10.18 -14.21 13.60
N VAL A 48 9.21 -14.96 13.09
CA VAL A 48 7.87 -14.47 12.80
C VAL A 48 6.89 -14.98 13.84
N PRO A 49 6.49 -14.16 14.83
CA PRO A 49 5.47 -14.57 15.78
C PRO A 49 4.14 -14.75 15.07
N LYS A 50 3.42 -15.79 15.47
CA LYS A 50 2.01 -15.99 15.13
C LYS A 50 1.22 -14.89 15.80
N LEU A 51 0.39 -14.21 15.02
CA LEU A 51 -0.45 -13.12 15.51
C LEU A 51 -1.89 -13.60 15.62
N GLU A 52 -2.58 -13.14 16.66
CA GLU A 52 -3.99 -13.45 16.87
C GLU A 52 -4.83 -13.00 15.67
N PRO A 53 -5.93 -13.71 15.37
CA PRO A 53 -6.85 -13.29 14.32
C PRO A 53 -7.42 -11.89 14.56
N LEU A 54 -7.78 -11.20 13.48
CA LEU A 54 -8.41 -9.89 13.56
C LEU A 54 -9.74 -9.95 14.32
N GLU A 55 -9.96 -9.04 15.27
CA GLU A 55 -11.22 -8.94 16.01
C GLU A 55 -12.34 -8.28 15.18
N SER A 56 -11.99 -7.49 14.17
CA SER A 56 -12.90 -6.77 13.29
C SER A 56 -12.36 -6.70 11.88
N ASP A 57 -13.22 -6.39 10.91
CA ASP A 57 -12.78 -6.11 9.54
C ASP A 57 -11.74 -4.97 9.51
N LEU A 58 -10.72 -5.13 8.67
CA LEU A 58 -9.64 -4.18 8.47
C LEU A 58 -9.46 -3.91 6.97
N ASP A 59 -9.64 -2.65 6.57
CA ASP A 59 -9.33 -2.21 5.21
C ASP A 59 -7.87 -1.76 5.14
N ILE A 60 -7.14 -2.30 4.16
CA ILE A 60 -5.77 -1.92 3.84
C ILE A 60 -5.73 -1.38 2.41
N LEU A 61 -5.21 -0.17 2.23
CA LEU A 61 -4.91 0.41 0.93
C LEU A 61 -3.54 -0.05 0.46
N PHE A 62 -3.47 -0.88 -0.56
CA PHE A 62 -2.23 -1.24 -1.23
C PHE A 62 -1.94 -0.22 -2.31
N CYS A 63 -0.76 0.39 -2.30
CA CYS A 63 -0.26 1.32 -3.31
C CYS A 63 1.06 0.81 -3.86
N VAL A 64 1.26 0.91 -5.18
CA VAL A 64 2.54 0.60 -5.82
C VAL A 64 2.90 1.65 -6.85
N ASN A 65 4.09 2.24 -6.70
CA ASN A 65 4.64 3.19 -7.66
C ASN A 65 5.33 2.44 -8.80
N VAL A 66 4.95 2.74 -10.04
CA VAL A 66 5.51 2.11 -11.25
C VAL A 66 6.36 3.05 -12.11
N SER A 67 6.61 4.29 -11.66
CA SER A 67 7.28 5.35 -12.44
C SER A 67 8.67 4.96 -12.98
N ASN A 68 9.38 4.08 -12.29
CA ASN A 68 10.73 3.62 -12.65
C ASN A 68 10.79 2.10 -12.78
N ALA A 69 9.66 1.46 -13.07
CA ALA A 69 9.61 0.03 -13.34
C ALA A 69 10.62 -0.33 -14.43
N LYS A 70 11.37 -1.41 -14.24
CA LYS A 70 12.29 -1.92 -15.26
C LYS A 70 11.88 -3.32 -15.67
N ASN A 71 12.04 -3.60 -16.95
CA ASN A 71 11.97 -4.94 -17.47
C ASN A 71 13.14 -5.75 -16.90
N ARG A 72 12.81 -6.88 -16.29
CA ARG A 72 13.72 -7.83 -15.64
C ARG A 72 14.77 -8.44 -16.56
N PHE A 73 14.44 -8.68 -17.83
CA PHE A 73 15.27 -9.47 -18.72
C PHE A 73 16.35 -8.63 -19.41
N ASP A 74 16.02 -7.38 -19.74
CA ASP A 74 16.94 -6.47 -20.43
C ASP A 74 17.30 -5.21 -19.62
N GLY A 75 16.69 -5.02 -18.44
CA GLY A 75 16.91 -3.86 -17.57
C GLY A 75 16.36 -2.55 -18.11
N SER A 76 15.62 -2.58 -19.24
CA SER A 76 15.04 -1.39 -19.86
C SER A 76 13.95 -0.78 -18.98
N ILE A 77 13.78 0.54 -19.04
CA ILE A 77 12.69 1.21 -18.32
C ILE A 77 11.38 0.89 -19.03
N VAL A 78 10.40 0.43 -18.26
CA VAL A 78 9.02 0.30 -18.72
C VAL A 78 8.42 1.70 -18.74
N ASP A 79 7.95 2.14 -19.90
CA ASP A 79 7.24 3.42 -20.02
C ASP A 79 5.89 3.30 -19.27
N PRO A 80 5.65 4.10 -18.21
CA PRO A 80 4.41 4.04 -17.45
C PRO A 80 3.16 4.26 -18.31
N ALA A 81 3.27 5.03 -19.40
CA ALA A 81 2.15 5.27 -20.32
C ALA A 81 1.73 4.01 -21.12
N THR A 82 2.58 2.98 -21.15
CA THR A 82 2.27 1.69 -21.79
C THR A 82 1.66 0.67 -20.84
N ILE A 83 1.63 0.98 -19.53
CA ILE A 83 1.03 0.12 -18.52
C ILE A 83 -0.48 0.17 -18.66
N THR A 84 -1.08 -0.99 -18.91
CA THR A 84 -2.53 -1.13 -19.08
C THR A 84 -3.22 -1.53 -17.78
N HIS A 85 -2.53 -2.28 -16.94
CA HIS A 85 -3.07 -2.89 -15.74
C HIS A 85 -1.97 -3.10 -14.70
N VAL A 86 -2.38 -3.12 -13.42
CA VAL A 86 -1.53 -3.55 -12.30
C VAL A 86 -2.34 -4.50 -11.43
N GLY A 87 -1.77 -5.65 -11.10
CA GLY A 87 -2.37 -6.69 -10.27
C GLY A 87 -1.68 -6.84 -8.93
N LEU A 88 -2.40 -7.36 -7.94
CA LEU A 88 -1.94 -7.74 -6.61
C LEU A 88 -2.40 -9.16 -6.30
N LYS A 89 -1.49 -9.95 -5.73
CA LYS A 89 -1.74 -11.32 -5.30
C LYS A 89 -0.90 -11.65 -4.07
N GLY A 90 -1.35 -12.61 -3.27
CA GLY A 90 -0.69 -12.91 -2.00
C GLY A 90 -1.02 -14.27 -1.43
N GLN A 91 -0.36 -14.59 -0.32
CA GLN A 91 -0.53 -15.82 0.45
C GLN A 91 -1.86 -15.85 1.18
N ASN A 92 -2.29 -14.72 1.73
CA ASN A 92 -3.58 -14.64 2.39
C ASN A 92 -4.71 -14.93 1.39
N SER A 93 -5.74 -15.63 1.84
CA SER A 93 -6.88 -16.00 0.99
C SER A 93 -7.60 -14.80 0.39
N VAL A 94 -7.63 -13.65 1.08
CA VAL A 94 -8.22 -12.42 0.52
C VAL A 94 -7.40 -11.83 -0.62
N LEU A 95 -6.13 -12.25 -0.75
CA LEU A 95 -5.21 -11.88 -1.82
C LEU A 95 -5.07 -12.99 -2.88
N GLY A 96 -5.95 -14.00 -2.88
CA GLY A 96 -5.99 -15.05 -3.89
C GLY A 96 -5.16 -16.31 -3.57
N ALA A 97 -4.48 -16.38 -2.41
CA ALA A 97 -3.72 -17.55 -1.94
C ALA A 97 -2.79 -18.18 -2.99
N TRP A 98 -2.13 -17.36 -3.80
CA TRP A 98 -1.29 -17.77 -4.94
C TRP A 98 -1.98 -18.62 -6.01
N ALA A 99 -3.29 -18.84 -5.95
CA ALA A 99 -3.99 -19.72 -6.88
C ALA A 99 -4.18 -19.07 -8.25
N GLY A 100 -4.08 -19.83 -9.34
CA GLY A 100 -4.19 -19.31 -10.72
C GLY A 100 -2.84 -18.98 -11.35
N ASP A 101 -2.86 -18.32 -12.50
CA ASP A 101 -1.68 -18.10 -13.37
C ASP A 101 -1.31 -16.61 -13.53
N TRP A 102 -1.95 -15.73 -12.77
CA TRP A 102 -1.77 -14.28 -12.79
C TRP A 102 -2.08 -13.63 -14.14
N SER A 103 -2.80 -14.31 -15.02
CA SER A 103 -3.36 -13.68 -16.19
C SER A 103 -4.55 -12.79 -15.82
N LEU A 104 -5.00 -11.96 -16.76
CA LEU A 104 -6.26 -11.21 -16.59
C LEU A 104 -7.49 -12.13 -16.42
N ALA A 105 -7.39 -13.44 -16.72
CA ALA A 105 -8.50 -14.37 -16.47
C ALA A 105 -8.72 -14.60 -14.96
N ASP A 106 -7.67 -14.50 -14.14
CA ASP A 106 -7.75 -14.66 -12.69
C ASP A 106 -8.60 -13.57 -12.02
N THR A 107 -8.82 -12.42 -12.69
CA THR A 107 -9.65 -11.34 -12.15
C THR A 107 -11.11 -11.74 -12.02
N ALA A 108 -11.59 -12.66 -12.86
CA ALA A 108 -13.00 -13.11 -12.85
C ALA A 108 -13.38 -13.84 -11.56
N ASN A 109 -12.41 -14.48 -10.91
CA ASN A 109 -12.60 -15.24 -9.68
C ASN A 109 -11.94 -14.56 -8.46
N ALA A 110 -11.57 -13.28 -8.59
CA ALA A 110 -10.83 -12.53 -7.56
C ALA A 110 -9.51 -13.18 -7.11
N LEU A 111 -8.90 -14.02 -7.96
CA LEU A 111 -7.59 -14.61 -7.72
C LEU A 111 -6.45 -13.61 -8.01
N LEU A 112 -6.73 -12.62 -8.87
CA LEU A 112 -5.87 -11.48 -9.12
C LEU A 112 -6.65 -10.20 -8.83
N LEU A 113 -6.14 -9.38 -7.92
CA LEU A 113 -6.78 -8.14 -7.52
C LEU A 113 -6.26 -6.97 -8.37
N MET A 114 -7.14 -6.32 -9.13
CA MET A 114 -6.76 -5.21 -9.99
C MET A 114 -6.67 -3.89 -9.23
N LEU A 115 -5.56 -3.18 -9.42
CA LEU A 115 -5.33 -1.83 -8.90
C LEU A 115 -5.80 -0.77 -9.91
N ASN A 116 -5.83 0.47 -9.47
CA ASN A 116 -6.26 1.60 -10.28
C ASN A 116 -5.42 2.86 -10.04
N ASP A 117 -5.26 3.68 -11.09
CA ASP A 117 -4.56 4.98 -11.10
C ASP A 117 -5.53 6.07 -11.62
N SER A 118 -6.77 6.05 -11.11
CA SER A 118 -7.89 6.87 -11.64
C SER A 118 -8.32 8.01 -10.72
N GLY A 119 -7.64 8.20 -9.59
CA GLY A 119 -8.01 9.09 -8.50
C GLY A 119 -9.29 8.66 -7.77
N LYS A 120 -9.63 7.37 -7.81
CA LYS A 120 -10.86 6.78 -7.23
C LYS A 120 -10.56 5.46 -6.53
N ASN A 121 -11.52 4.90 -5.80
CA ASN A 121 -11.41 3.55 -5.20
C ASN A 121 -10.12 3.30 -4.37
N GLY A 122 -9.65 4.32 -3.65
CA GLY A 122 -8.41 4.27 -2.86
C GLY A 122 -7.24 5.03 -3.46
N ASP A 123 -7.28 5.34 -4.75
CA ASP A 123 -6.25 6.13 -5.40
C ASP A 123 -6.38 7.62 -5.09
N LYS A 124 -5.25 8.25 -4.76
CA LYS A 124 -5.18 9.64 -4.27
C LYS A 124 -5.08 10.63 -5.42
N VAL A 125 -4.36 10.31 -6.49
CA VAL A 125 -4.09 11.24 -7.59
C VAL A 125 -4.09 10.47 -8.91
N ALA A 126 -5.04 10.78 -9.78
CA ALA A 126 -5.13 10.13 -11.08
C ALA A 126 -3.90 10.42 -11.96
N GLY A 127 -3.31 9.38 -12.54
CA GLY A 127 -2.23 9.44 -13.51
C GLY A 127 -0.88 9.83 -12.91
N ASP A 128 -0.66 9.60 -11.61
CA ASP A 128 0.62 9.85 -10.95
C ASP A 128 1.56 8.62 -10.99
N ASN A 129 1.13 7.54 -11.65
CA ASN A 129 1.79 6.24 -11.72
C ASN A 129 1.85 5.51 -10.36
N ILE A 130 1.00 5.88 -9.41
CA ILE A 130 0.76 5.13 -8.18
C ILE A 130 -0.56 4.39 -8.34
N TRP A 131 -0.45 3.09 -8.58
CA TRP A 131 -1.62 2.23 -8.69
C TRP A 131 -2.03 1.80 -7.29
N SER A 132 -3.32 1.79 -7.00
CA SER A 132 -3.79 1.38 -5.67
C SER A 132 -5.09 0.58 -5.65
N ARG A 133 -5.31 -0.12 -4.53
CA ARG A 133 -6.54 -0.85 -4.24
C ARG A 133 -6.74 -1.02 -2.74
N ILE A 134 -7.97 -0.80 -2.29
CA ILE A 134 -8.41 -1.18 -0.94
C ILE A 134 -8.75 -2.67 -0.92
N VAL A 135 -8.20 -3.40 0.05
CA VAL A 135 -8.54 -4.80 0.33
C VAL A 135 -9.03 -4.92 1.76
N THR A 136 -10.22 -5.48 1.93
CA THR A 136 -10.83 -5.76 3.24
C THR A 136 -10.40 -7.14 3.73
N PHE A 137 -9.71 -7.18 4.86
CA PHE A 137 -9.42 -8.38 5.63
C PHE A 137 -10.54 -8.56 6.67
N PRO A 138 -11.33 -9.64 6.60
CA PRO A 138 -12.47 -9.80 7.50
C PRO A 138 -12.03 -10.15 8.93
N ALA A 139 -12.91 -9.89 9.90
CA ALA A 139 -12.76 -10.42 11.25
C ALA A 139 -12.53 -11.94 11.23
N GLY A 140 -11.60 -12.41 12.06
CA GLY A 140 -11.14 -13.80 12.09
C GLY A 140 -10.04 -14.13 11.07
N ASN A 141 -9.67 -13.21 10.18
CA ASN A 141 -8.50 -13.37 9.32
C ASN A 141 -7.21 -13.39 10.16
N ALA A 142 -6.24 -14.22 9.79
CA ALA A 142 -4.98 -14.36 10.54
C ALA A 142 -4.17 -13.05 10.49
N GLY A 143 -3.76 -12.55 11.65
CA GLY A 143 -3.02 -11.29 11.74
C GLY A 143 -1.53 -11.38 11.39
N GLY A 144 -1.03 -12.59 11.07
CA GLY A 144 0.38 -12.88 10.77
C GLY A 144 0.92 -12.10 9.57
N PRO A 145 2.21 -12.24 9.23
CA PRO A 145 2.68 -11.68 7.98
C PRO A 145 2.00 -12.38 6.81
N SER A 146 1.32 -11.59 5.98
CA SER A 146 0.90 -12.05 4.66
C SER A 146 1.95 -11.65 3.64
N LEU A 147 2.44 -12.63 2.91
CA LEU A 147 3.24 -12.42 1.72
C LEU A 147 2.35 -11.91 0.59
N TYR A 148 2.82 -10.95 -0.20
CA TYR A 148 2.12 -10.46 -1.38
C TYR A 148 3.10 -9.91 -2.43
N LYS A 149 2.59 -9.71 -3.63
CA LYS A 149 3.35 -9.33 -4.83
C LYS A 149 2.48 -8.55 -5.81
N TYR A 150 3.15 -7.83 -6.69
CA TYR A 150 2.52 -7.07 -7.76
C TYR A 150 2.82 -7.64 -9.15
N SER A 151 1.92 -7.42 -10.10
CA SER A 151 2.16 -7.65 -11.53
C SER A 151 1.85 -6.39 -12.33
N VAL A 152 2.63 -6.09 -13.35
CA VAL A 152 2.44 -4.89 -14.20
C VAL A 152 2.29 -5.30 -15.66
N TYR A 153 1.21 -4.90 -16.32
CA TYR A 153 0.92 -5.32 -17.69
C TYR A 153 1.33 -4.22 -18.67
N TYR A 154 2.39 -4.45 -19.41
CA TYR A 154 2.95 -3.57 -20.45
C TYR A 154 3.38 -4.42 -21.65
N PRO A 155 3.49 -3.87 -22.87
CA PRO A 155 3.88 -4.63 -24.06
C PRO A 155 5.19 -5.42 -23.87
N GLY A 156 5.14 -6.74 -24.11
CA GLY A 156 6.24 -7.67 -23.87
C GLY A 156 6.19 -8.33 -22.48
N GLY A 157 5.57 -7.69 -21.50
CA GLY A 157 5.33 -8.20 -20.14
C GLY A 157 4.46 -9.46 -20.10
N GLU A 158 3.57 -9.59 -21.08
CA GLU A 158 2.61 -10.69 -21.20
C GLU A 158 3.19 -12.02 -21.71
N SER A 159 4.45 -12.02 -22.10
CA SER A 159 5.12 -13.19 -22.67
C SER A 159 5.85 -14.05 -21.62
N TYR A 160 5.77 -13.68 -20.34
CA TYR A 160 6.54 -14.29 -19.26
C TYR A 160 5.77 -15.37 -18.49
N GLU A 161 6.46 -16.41 -18.00
CA GLU A 161 5.86 -17.52 -17.28
C GLU A 161 5.05 -17.03 -16.06
N ASN A 162 3.76 -17.38 -16.03
CA ASN A 162 2.79 -17.01 -14.98
C ASN A 162 2.68 -15.51 -14.69
N PHE A 163 3.02 -14.62 -15.65
CA PHE A 163 2.91 -13.15 -15.50
C PHE A 163 3.54 -12.55 -14.22
N ASP A 164 4.40 -13.30 -13.54
CA ASP A 164 5.12 -12.90 -12.33
C ASP A 164 6.36 -12.09 -12.74
N ASN A 165 6.12 -10.82 -13.06
CA ASN A 165 7.09 -9.93 -13.68
C ASN A 165 7.70 -8.89 -12.73
N GLU A 166 7.54 -9.09 -11.42
CA GLU A 166 8.25 -8.37 -10.36
C GLU A 166 9.72 -8.86 -10.22
N MET A 167 10.51 -8.86 -11.31
CA MET A 167 12.00 -8.98 -11.25
C MET A 167 12.72 -10.27 -10.73
N LEU A 168 12.21 -11.49 -10.97
CA LEU A 168 12.75 -12.81 -10.47
C LEU A 168 12.52 -12.93 -8.97
N PRO A 169 12.30 -14.16 -8.47
CA PRO A 169 11.11 -14.46 -7.67
C PRO A 169 10.80 -13.24 -6.81
N GLY A 170 9.91 -12.37 -7.32
CA GLY A 170 9.93 -10.96 -6.92
C GLY A 170 9.97 -10.78 -5.42
N LYS A 171 10.75 -9.80 -4.94
CA LYS A 171 10.95 -9.60 -3.51
C LYS A 171 9.60 -9.68 -2.81
N ASP A 172 9.45 -10.70 -1.98
CA ASP A 172 8.23 -10.95 -1.26
C ASP A 172 7.92 -9.71 -0.40
N HIS A 173 6.79 -9.06 -0.65
CA HIS A 173 6.30 -8.02 0.23
C HIS A 173 5.61 -8.67 1.42
N TYR A 174 5.77 -8.09 2.60
CA TYR A 174 5.17 -8.61 3.83
C TYR A 174 4.33 -7.53 4.48
N VAL A 175 3.08 -7.88 4.79
CA VAL A 175 2.23 -7.05 5.65
C VAL A 175 1.93 -7.79 6.94
N PHE A 176 2.22 -7.18 8.08
CA PHE A 176 1.82 -7.67 9.40
C PHE A 176 0.45 -7.08 9.75
N ILE A 177 -0.58 -7.90 9.69
CA ILE A 177 -1.97 -7.45 9.75
C ILE A 177 -2.40 -7.41 11.23
N LYS A 178 -2.13 -6.29 11.91
CA LYS A 178 -2.51 -6.10 13.32
C LYS A 178 -3.69 -5.15 13.45
N ILE A 179 -4.51 -5.34 14.48
CA ILE A 179 -5.56 -4.39 14.87
C ILE A 179 -4.90 -3.01 15.09
N GLY A 180 -5.30 -2.03 14.28
CA GLY A 180 -4.88 -0.63 14.41
C GLY A 180 -3.48 -0.26 13.87
N GLY A 181 -2.83 -1.14 13.08
CA GLY A 181 -1.43 -0.95 12.67
C GLY A 181 -1.19 -0.54 11.21
N VAL A 182 -2.03 -0.95 10.25
CA VAL A 182 -1.76 -0.75 8.81
C VAL A 182 -3.03 -0.34 8.10
N THR A 183 -3.00 0.79 7.42
CA THR A 183 -4.13 1.29 6.59
C THR A 183 -3.69 1.59 5.17
N GLU A 184 -2.40 1.81 4.95
CA GLU A 184 -1.82 2.07 3.64
C GLU A 184 -0.42 1.46 3.56
N LEU A 185 -0.15 0.77 2.45
CA LEU A 185 1.14 0.18 2.09
C LEU A 185 1.60 0.90 0.83
N ASN A 186 2.81 1.45 0.85
CA ASN A 186 3.38 2.19 -0.27
C ASN A 186 4.63 1.47 -0.76
N ASP A 187 4.46 0.71 -1.83
CA ASP A 187 5.49 -0.12 -2.41
C ASP A 187 6.05 0.49 -3.70
N LEU A 188 7.24 0.06 -4.07
CA LEU A 188 7.87 0.42 -5.34
C LEU A 188 8.02 -0.85 -6.17
N PHE A 189 7.53 -0.81 -7.41
CA PHE A 189 7.62 -1.96 -8.30
C PHE A 189 9.06 -2.18 -8.78
N GLY A 190 9.51 -3.44 -8.81
CA GLY A 190 10.79 -3.82 -9.40
C GLY A 190 12.01 -3.34 -8.60
N VAL A 191 11.93 -3.31 -7.27
CA VAL A 191 13.10 -3.11 -6.41
C VAL A 191 13.85 -4.44 -6.28
N PRO A 192 15.12 -4.53 -6.72
CA PRO A 192 15.90 -5.76 -6.55
C PRO A 192 16.08 -6.08 -5.06
N SER A 193 16.02 -7.37 -4.71
CA SER A 193 16.41 -7.82 -3.37
C SER A 193 17.89 -7.50 -3.16
N VAL A 194 18.19 -6.50 -2.34
CA VAL A 194 19.52 -6.36 -1.75
C VAL A 194 19.56 -7.34 -0.57
N ASP A 195 20.54 -8.25 -0.60
CA ASP A 195 20.73 -9.32 0.39
C ASP A 195 20.49 -8.84 1.83
N GLY A 196 19.68 -9.58 2.59
CA GLY A 196 19.54 -9.42 4.04
C GLY A 196 18.78 -8.19 4.56
N VAL A 197 18.20 -7.33 3.70
CA VAL A 197 17.40 -6.18 4.17
C VAL A 197 15.94 -6.33 3.75
N PRO A 198 14.99 -6.52 4.68
CA PRO A 198 13.58 -6.37 4.35
C PRO A 198 13.38 -4.95 3.81
N ALA A 199 12.89 -4.81 2.57
CA ALA A 199 12.49 -3.50 2.08
C ALA A 199 11.13 -3.23 2.69
N VAL A 200 11.15 -2.86 3.96
CA VAL A 200 10.38 -1.69 4.30
C VAL A 200 11.45 -0.61 4.46
N SER A 201 11.58 0.29 3.49
CA SER A 201 12.09 1.60 3.83
C SER A 201 10.99 2.29 4.64
N ILE A 202 10.84 1.87 5.90
CA ILE A 202 10.28 2.73 6.93
C ILE A 202 11.41 3.73 7.13
N GLU A 203 11.21 4.99 6.72
CA GLU A 203 11.87 6.03 7.50
C GLU A 203 11.43 5.77 8.94
N GLU A 204 12.33 5.17 9.73
CA GLU A 204 12.11 4.92 11.14
C GLU A 204 11.42 6.16 11.72
N ASN A 205 10.23 5.92 12.29
CA ASN A 205 9.39 6.90 12.97
C ASN A 205 8.26 7.57 12.17
N THR A 206 7.41 6.77 11.52
CA THR A 206 5.98 7.13 11.47
C THR A 206 5.13 6.02 12.07
N GLU A 207 4.71 6.22 13.33
CA GLU A 207 3.38 5.78 13.71
C GLU A 207 2.42 6.37 12.66
N ILE A 208 1.97 5.57 11.69
CA ILE A 208 0.93 5.99 10.74
C ILE A 208 -0.36 6.06 11.55
N SER A 209 -0.55 7.20 12.21
CA SER A 209 -1.69 7.47 13.08
C SER A 209 -2.94 7.60 12.23
N ILE A 210 -3.76 6.55 12.22
CA ILE A 210 -5.15 6.62 11.77
C ILE A 210 -5.81 7.78 12.52
N PRO A 211 -6.38 8.76 11.81
CA PRO A 211 -7.07 9.84 12.49
C PRO A 211 -8.20 9.27 13.34
N LYS A 212 -8.19 9.57 14.64
CA LYS A 212 -9.25 9.10 15.55
C LYS A 212 -10.59 9.79 15.30
N THR A 213 -10.59 10.88 14.54
CA THR A 213 -11.74 11.74 14.32
C THR A 213 -11.79 12.26 12.89
N MET A 214 -13.00 12.36 12.35
CA MET A 214 -13.25 13.03 11.08
C MET A 214 -12.98 14.54 11.20
N LYS A 215 -12.28 15.11 10.22
CA LYS A 215 -11.98 16.55 10.22
C LYS A 215 -11.71 17.10 8.82
N LEU A 216 -12.39 18.18 8.45
CA LEU A 216 -12.03 19.04 7.33
C LEU A 216 -11.12 20.18 7.82
N HIS A 217 -9.90 20.21 7.30
CA HIS A 217 -8.92 21.24 7.63
C HIS A 217 -9.19 22.52 6.83
N GLN A 218 -8.57 23.62 7.26
CA GLN A 218 -8.60 24.84 6.48
C GLN A 218 -7.80 24.61 5.19
N ASN A 219 -8.36 24.99 4.04
CA ASN A 219 -7.62 24.93 2.78
C ASN A 219 -6.35 25.78 2.86
N TYR A 220 -5.27 25.34 2.21
CA TYR A 220 -4.02 26.09 2.17
C TYR A 220 -3.47 26.18 0.74
N PRO A 221 -3.08 27.37 0.27
CA PRO A 221 -3.20 28.67 0.95
C PRO A 221 -4.67 29.10 1.12
N ASN A 222 -4.96 29.97 2.09
CA ASN A 222 -6.23 30.71 2.21
C ASN A 222 -5.95 32.09 2.83
N PRO A 223 -6.09 33.21 2.10
CA PRO A 223 -6.66 33.32 0.75
C PRO A 223 -5.85 32.58 -0.32
N PHE A 224 -6.49 32.16 -1.41
CA PHE A 224 -5.85 31.39 -2.49
C PHE A 224 -5.95 32.08 -3.85
N ASN A 225 -5.02 31.78 -4.76
CA ASN A 225 -4.97 32.34 -6.12
C ASN A 225 -4.28 31.39 -7.13
N PRO A 226 -4.98 30.91 -8.17
CA PRO A 226 -6.36 30.45 -8.12
C PRO A 226 -6.47 29.04 -7.52
N THR A 227 -5.35 28.41 -7.16
CA THR A 227 -5.29 27.01 -6.66
C THR A 227 -5.11 26.94 -5.16
N THR A 228 -5.68 25.92 -4.53
CA THR A 228 -5.51 25.61 -3.10
C THR A 228 -5.60 24.10 -2.87
N VAL A 229 -5.09 23.63 -1.73
CA VAL A 229 -5.22 22.23 -1.30
C VAL A 229 -6.28 22.16 -0.20
N ILE A 230 -7.23 21.25 -0.35
CA ILE A 230 -8.24 20.92 0.64
C ILE A 230 -7.82 19.60 1.30
N SER A 231 -7.54 19.65 2.60
CA SER A 231 -7.11 18.46 3.37
C SER A 231 -8.19 18.00 4.34
N TYR A 232 -8.34 16.69 4.52
CA TYR A 232 -9.25 16.13 5.52
C TYR A 232 -8.77 14.79 6.08
N ASP A 233 -9.24 14.49 7.29
CA ASP A 233 -8.97 13.28 8.05
C ASP A 233 -10.22 12.39 8.05
N LEU A 234 -10.07 11.10 7.76
CA LEU A 234 -11.14 10.10 7.69
C LEU A 234 -10.84 8.97 8.68
N PRO A 235 -11.66 8.72 9.71
CA PRO A 235 -11.35 7.75 10.77
C PRO A 235 -11.81 6.31 10.46
N LYS A 236 -12.71 6.13 9.49
CA LYS A 236 -13.28 4.83 9.11
C LYS A 236 -13.71 4.85 7.66
N THR A 237 -13.83 3.68 7.03
CA THR A 237 -14.34 3.56 5.66
C THR A 237 -15.80 4.02 5.57
N GLN A 238 -16.08 4.98 4.69
CA GLN A 238 -17.45 5.47 4.45
C GLN A 238 -17.53 6.34 3.18
N LEU A 239 -18.75 6.58 2.69
CA LEU A 239 -19.03 7.52 1.61
C LEU A 239 -18.65 8.95 2.04
N VAL A 240 -17.78 9.58 1.27
CA VAL A 240 -17.34 10.97 1.44
C VAL A 240 -17.87 11.82 0.30
N GLN A 241 -18.49 12.93 0.65
CA GLN A 241 -18.94 13.96 -0.28
C GLN A 241 -18.28 15.29 0.04
N ILE A 242 -17.45 15.80 -0.87
CA ILE A 242 -16.84 17.14 -0.74
C ILE A 242 -17.41 18.04 -1.82
N ASN A 243 -18.05 19.13 -1.41
CA ASN A 243 -18.74 20.06 -2.28
C ASN A 243 -18.27 21.50 -2.01
N ILE A 244 -18.14 22.29 -3.07
CA ILE A 244 -17.87 23.74 -2.98
C ILE A 244 -19.16 24.50 -3.27
N TYR A 245 -19.45 25.51 -2.46
CA TYR A 245 -20.62 26.38 -2.59
C TYR A 245 -20.20 27.85 -2.66
N ASN A 246 -21.02 28.69 -3.30
CA ASN A 246 -20.88 30.14 -3.23
C ASN A 246 -21.63 30.74 -2.02
N MET A 247 -21.54 32.06 -1.85
CA MET A 247 -22.22 32.79 -0.75
C MET A 247 -23.74 32.66 -0.74
N LEU A 248 -24.36 32.28 -1.86
CA LEU A 248 -25.81 32.07 -1.97
C LEU A 248 -26.20 30.62 -1.65
N GLY A 249 -25.26 29.77 -1.24
CA GLY A 249 -25.50 28.35 -0.99
C GLY A 249 -25.68 27.51 -2.26
N ARG A 250 -25.36 28.06 -3.45
CA ARG A 250 -25.41 27.29 -4.70
C ARG A 250 -24.18 26.41 -4.79
N LYS A 251 -24.37 25.10 -5.01
CA LYS A 251 -23.30 24.14 -5.27
C LYS A 251 -22.61 24.50 -6.59
N ILE A 252 -21.31 24.72 -6.53
CA ILE A 252 -20.45 25.05 -7.67
C ILE A 252 -19.85 23.78 -8.26
N VAL A 253 -19.28 22.91 -7.41
CA VAL A 253 -18.66 21.66 -7.84
C VAL A 253 -18.72 20.62 -6.73
N ASN A 254 -18.78 19.34 -7.13
CA ASN A 254 -18.53 18.20 -6.26
C ASN A 254 -17.10 17.71 -6.56
N LEU A 255 -16.23 17.76 -5.56
CA LEU A 255 -14.83 17.35 -5.67
C LEU A 255 -14.66 15.86 -5.35
N VAL A 256 -15.45 15.35 -4.41
CA VAL A 256 -15.47 13.93 -4.02
C VAL A 256 -16.92 13.49 -3.84
N ASN A 257 -17.23 12.29 -4.32
CA ASN A 257 -18.46 11.56 -4.06
C ASN A 257 -18.16 10.06 -4.19
N ASP A 258 -17.36 9.55 -3.25
CA ASP A 258 -16.84 8.18 -3.31
C ASP A 258 -16.66 7.58 -1.91
N VAL A 259 -16.66 6.26 -1.81
CA VAL A 259 -16.33 5.54 -0.57
C VAL A 259 -14.81 5.53 -0.42
N GLN A 260 -14.32 6.01 0.71
CA GLN A 260 -12.89 6.12 1.00
C GLN A 260 -12.56 5.45 2.33
N SER A 261 -11.36 4.86 2.43
CA SER A 261 -10.82 4.20 3.62
C SER A 261 -10.33 5.18 4.69
N PRO A 262 -10.04 4.77 5.93
CA PRO A 262 -9.47 5.66 6.92
C PRO A 262 -8.13 6.23 6.42
N GLY A 263 -7.86 7.50 6.67
CA GLY A 263 -6.64 8.12 6.19
C GLY A 263 -6.67 9.64 6.22
N LYS A 264 -5.58 10.25 5.76
CA LYS A 264 -5.49 11.69 5.51
C LYS A 264 -5.43 11.92 4.01
N TYR A 265 -6.27 12.84 3.52
CA TYR A 265 -6.47 13.08 2.11
C TYR A 265 -6.19 14.54 1.76
N ASN A 266 -5.69 14.78 0.56
CA ASN A 266 -5.44 16.09 -0.01
C ASN A 266 -6.06 16.18 -1.41
N ILE A 267 -6.81 17.24 -1.67
CA ILE A 267 -7.44 17.49 -2.98
C ILE A 267 -7.00 18.84 -3.50
N ASN A 268 -6.51 18.87 -4.73
CA ASN A 268 -6.24 20.12 -5.42
C ASN A 268 -7.53 20.73 -5.94
N PHE A 269 -7.78 21.99 -5.62
CA PHE A 269 -8.91 22.76 -6.13
C PHE A 269 -8.41 23.97 -6.93
N ASP A 270 -8.82 24.05 -8.20
CA ASP A 270 -8.57 25.19 -9.07
C ASP A 270 -9.83 26.07 -9.22
N GLY A 271 -9.73 27.30 -8.72
CA GLY A 271 -10.74 28.35 -8.82
C GLY A 271 -10.58 29.27 -10.03
N SER A 272 -9.78 28.92 -11.03
CA SER A 272 -9.50 29.77 -12.21
C SER A 272 -10.77 30.19 -12.96
N GLY A 273 -11.82 29.37 -12.97
CA GLY A 273 -13.13 29.69 -13.56
C GLY A 273 -14.06 30.54 -12.68
N LEU A 274 -13.65 30.90 -11.45
CA LEU A 274 -14.50 31.56 -10.46
C LEU A 274 -14.10 33.03 -10.23
N SER A 275 -15.04 33.86 -9.79
CA SER A 275 -14.77 35.26 -9.41
C SER A 275 -14.10 35.34 -8.04
N SER A 276 -13.32 36.39 -7.79
CA SER A 276 -12.82 36.69 -6.44
C SER A 276 -14.00 36.79 -5.46
N GLY A 277 -13.87 36.17 -4.28
CA GLY A 277 -14.97 36.14 -3.33
C GLY A 277 -14.88 35.00 -2.32
N ILE A 278 -15.94 34.90 -1.52
CA ILE A 278 -16.05 33.89 -0.47
C ILE A 278 -16.75 32.64 -1.03
N TYR A 279 -16.13 31.49 -0.74
CA TYR A 279 -16.64 30.16 -1.06
C TYR A 279 -16.69 29.31 0.20
N PHE A 280 -17.46 28.24 0.17
CA PHE A 280 -17.59 27.30 1.27
C PHE A 280 -17.29 25.89 0.79
N CYS A 281 -16.26 25.26 1.35
CA CYS A 281 -15.99 23.83 1.18
C CYS A 281 -16.72 23.07 2.27
N GLN A 282 -17.52 22.08 1.90
CA GLN A 282 -18.24 21.24 2.83
C GLN A 282 -17.87 19.78 2.60
N ILE A 283 -17.52 19.09 3.67
CA ILE A 283 -17.45 17.63 3.71
C ILE A 283 -18.74 17.09 4.35
N GLN A 284 -19.27 16.02 3.79
CA GLN A 284 -20.41 15.27 4.30
C GLN A 284 -20.12 13.78 4.21
N THR A 285 -20.35 13.07 5.30
CA THR A 285 -20.34 11.59 5.35
C THR A 285 -21.58 11.12 6.11
N ASP A 286 -21.71 9.81 6.29
CA ASP A 286 -22.73 9.27 7.19
C ASP A 286 -22.52 9.81 8.62
N GLY A 287 -23.52 10.49 9.16
CA GLY A 287 -23.51 11.07 10.51
C GLY A 287 -22.57 12.27 10.77
N PHE A 288 -21.86 12.81 9.76
CA PHE A 288 -20.96 13.96 9.95
C PHE A 288 -21.05 14.98 8.81
N GLN A 289 -21.02 16.27 9.18
CA GLN A 289 -20.95 17.38 8.23
C GLN A 289 -20.09 18.51 8.80
N GLN A 290 -19.14 19.02 8.02
CA GLN A 290 -18.31 20.17 8.40
C GLN A 290 -18.10 21.10 7.21
N THR A 291 -18.12 22.41 7.46
CA THR A 291 -17.94 23.43 6.42
C THR A 291 -16.78 24.37 6.77
N ARG A 292 -15.98 24.73 5.77
CA ARG A 292 -14.86 25.68 5.86
C ARG A 292 -15.04 26.81 4.86
N LYS A 293 -14.81 28.04 5.31
CA LYS A 293 -14.83 29.24 4.48
C LYS A 293 -13.49 29.37 3.75
N MET A 294 -13.54 29.62 2.45
CA MET A 294 -12.40 29.85 1.58
C MET A 294 -12.51 31.24 0.93
N LEU A 295 -11.40 31.93 0.74
CA LEU A 295 -11.33 33.24 0.11
C LEU A 295 -10.46 33.16 -1.15
N LEU A 296 -11.09 33.29 -2.31
CA LEU A 296 -10.40 33.39 -3.59
C LEU A 296 -10.04 34.86 -3.85
N VAL A 297 -8.78 35.13 -4.13
CA VAL A 297 -8.28 36.46 -4.50
C VAL A 297 -7.56 36.34 -5.84
N LYS A 298 -8.11 36.95 -6.89
CA LYS A 298 -7.42 37.19 -8.15
C LYS A 298 -6.91 38.62 -8.22
#